data_AF-A0A024GZR5-F1
#
_entry.id   AF-A0A024GZR5-F1
#
_cell.length_a   1.000
_cell.length_b   1.000
_cell.length_c   1.000
_cell.angle_alpha   90.00
_cell.angle_beta   90.00
_cell.angle_gamma   90.00
#
_symmetry.space_group_name_H-M   'P 1'
#
loop_
_entity.id
_entity.type
_entity.pdbx_description
1 polymer ?
#
loop_
_entity_poly.entity_id
_entity_poly.type
_entity_poly.pdbx_seq_one_letter_code
_entity_poly.pdbx_strand_id
1 'polypeptide(L)'
;MNPGSAFTAGSQSLVAGYREAYVCTEHKAVIDAGAPWDMEGHTVLMGQDLAPILENWHARPSAGSEGFTLTLEIAGQIKPVEVFLMPTEAMTLSSFIDAANNNAG
;
A
#
# COMPACT_ATOMS: atom_id res chain seq x y z
N MET A 1 27.50 -4.49 15.82
CA MET A 1 26.06 -4.30 16.09
C MET A 1 25.42 -3.89 14.79
N ASN A 2 24.55 -4.74 14.23
CA ASN A 2 23.92 -4.55 12.93
C ASN A 2 22.50 -3.98 13.18
N PRO A 3 22.20 -2.75 12.77
CA PRO A 3 20.87 -2.16 12.99
C PRO A 3 19.79 -2.72 12.04
N GLY A 4 20.10 -3.71 11.20
CA GLY A 4 19.18 -4.31 10.22
C GLY A 4 18.12 -5.27 10.77
N SER A 5 17.91 -5.37 12.09
CA SER A 5 16.97 -6.34 12.69
C SER A 5 15.59 -5.79 13.06
N ALA A 6 15.22 -4.59 12.62
CA ALA A 6 13.91 -3.99 12.89
C ALA A 6 13.19 -3.57 11.61
N PHE A 7 12.94 -4.54 10.73
CA PHE A 7 11.91 -4.40 9.70
C PHE A 7 10.99 -5.59 9.82
N THR A 8 10.14 -5.55 10.84
CA THR A 8 9.00 -6.44 10.97
C THR A 8 8.22 -6.38 9.67
N ALA A 9 8.17 -7.51 8.96
CA ALA A 9 7.29 -7.69 7.81
C ALA A 9 5.88 -7.30 8.27
N GLY A 10 5.43 -6.12 7.84
CA GLY A 10 4.10 -5.63 8.13
C GLY A 10 3.09 -6.57 7.48
N SER A 11 2.56 -7.51 8.26
CA SER A 11 1.32 -8.18 7.93
C SER A 11 0.28 -7.07 7.81
N GLN A 12 -0.26 -6.88 6.61
CA GLN A 12 -1.45 -6.07 6.41
C GLN A 12 -2.60 -6.76 7.17
N SER A 13 -2.68 -6.46 8.47
CA SER A 13 -3.90 -6.68 9.23
C SER A 13 -4.97 -5.84 8.54
N LEU A 14 -6.05 -6.52 8.16
CA LEU A 14 -7.24 -5.95 7.53
C LEU A 14 -7.55 -4.57 8.14
N VAL A 15 -7.38 -3.53 7.33
CA VAL A 15 -7.49 -2.13 7.74
C VAL A 15 -8.88 -1.87 8.32
N ALA A 16 -8.93 -1.28 9.52
CA ALA A 16 -10.15 -0.72 10.09
C ALA A 16 -10.68 0.37 9.15
N GLY A 17 -11.81 0.12 8.49
CA GLY A 17 -12.36 0.99 7.45
C GLY A 17 -13.01 0.25 6.28
N TYR A 18 -12.85 -1.08 6.19
CA TYR A 18 -13.58 -1.88 5.22
C TYR A 18 -15.07 -1.88 5.55
N ARG A 19 -15.86 -1.17 4.73
CA ARG A 19 -17.32 -1.20 4.81
C ARG A 19 -17.84 -2.15 3.75
N GLU A 20 -18.39 -3.27 4.21
CA GLU A 20 -19.12 -4.17 3.35
C GLU A 20 -20.52 -3.59 3.10
N ALA A 21 -20.86 -3.43 1.82
CA ALA A 21 -22.21 -3.04 1.41
C ALA A 21 -22.75 -4.09 0.44
N TYR A 22 -23.96 -4.58 0.74
CA TYR A 22 -24.63 -5.58 -0.08
C TYR A 22 -25.30 -4.90 -1.28
N VAL A 23 -24.80 -5.19 -2.47
CA VAL A 23 -25.40 -4.76 -3.75
C VAL A 23 -26.19 -5.92 -4.36
N CYS A 24 -27.36 -5.62 -4.94
CA CYS A 24 -28.09 -6.63 -5.71
C CYS A 24 -27.37 -6.93 -7.04
N THR A 25 -27.70 -8.05 -7.66
CA THR A 25 -27.07 -8.53 -8.91
C THR A 25 -27.12 -7.49 -10.04
N GLU A 26 -28.21 -6.73 -10.15
CA GLU A 26 -28.39 -5.71 -11.18
C GLU A 26 -27.42 -4.54 -10.99
N HIS A 27 -27.34 -4.01 -9.77
CA HIS A 27 -26.40 -2.93 -9.46
C HIS A 27 -24.94 -3.40 -9.53
N LYS A 28 -24.67 -4.65 -9.15
CA LYS A 28 -23.35 -5.26 -9.32
C LYS A 28 -22.93 -5.27 -10.80
N ALA A 29 -23.83 -5.65 -11.71
CA ALA A 29 -23.52 -5.68 -13.13
C ALA A 29 -23.19 -4.28 -13.71
N VAL A 30 -23.87 -3.24 -13.22
CA VAL A 30 -23.63 -1.85 -13.62
C VAL A 30 -22.26 -1.35 -13.11
N ILE A 31 -21.92 -1.68 -11.86
CA ILE A 31 -20.62 -1.38 -11.27
C ILE A 31 -19.49 -2.13 -11.99
N ASP A 32 -19.65 -3.44 -12.24
CA ASP A 32 -18.66 -4.26 -12.95
C ASP A 32 -18.45 -3.77 -14.40
N ALA A 33 -19.44 -3.08 -14.99
CA ALA A 33 -19.34 -2.42 -16.29
C ALA A 33 -18.65 -1.03 -16.23
N GLY A 34 -18.17 -0.60 -15.06
CA GLY A 34 -17.42 0.64 -14.85
C GLY A 34 -18.27 1.83 -14.43
N ALA A 35 -19.52 1.64 -14.02
CA ALA A 35 -20.30 2.73 -13.46
C ALA A 35 -19.79 3.09 -12.06
N PRO A 36 -19.69 4.39 -11.74
CA PRO A 36 -19.34 4.82 -10.41
C PRO A 36 -20.46 4.52 -9.40
N TRP A 37 -20.07 4.24 -8.16
CA TRP A 37 -20.96 4.08 -7.02
C TRP A 37 -20.82 5.29 -6.10
N ASP A 38 -21.93 5.90 -5.68
CA ASP A 38 -21.94 6.91 -4.63
C ASP A 38 -21.88 6.27 -3.23
N MET A 39 -20.79 6.53 -2.50
CA MET A 39 -20.60 6.19 -1.09
C MET A 39 -20.54 7.49 -0.27
N GLU A 40 -21.64 7.81 0.42
CA GLU A 40 -21.74 8.98 1.32
C GLU A 40 -21.39 10.34 0.66
N GLY A 41 -21.72 10.51 -0.62
CA GLY A 41 -21.39 11.72 -1.39
C GLY A 41 -20.04 11.67 -2.09
N HIS A 42 -19.37 10.51 -2.07
CA HIS A 42 -18.14 10.23 -2.80
C HIS A 42 -18.38 9.22 -3.91
N THR A 43 -18.07 9.62 -5.13
CA THR A 43 -18.08 8.76 -6.31
C THR A 43 -16.89 7.81 -6.27
N VAL A 44 -17.14 6.50 -6.17
CA VAL A 44 -16.11 5.45 -6.17
C VAL A 44 -16.24 4.51 -7.38
N LEU A 45 -15.14 4.28 -8.06
CA LEU A 45 -14.95 3.26 -9.09
C LEU A 45 -14.35 2.02 -8.42
N MET A 46 -15.19 0.99 -8.28
CA MET A 46 -14.80 -0.28 -7.67
C MET A 46 -13.62 -0.89 -8.44
N GLY A 47 -12.53 -1.19 -7.72
CA GLY A 47 -11.30 -1.76 -8.26
C GLY A 47 -10.23 -0.76 -8.70
N GLN A 48 -10.58 0.47 -9.12
CA GLN A 48 -9.60 1.53 -9.36
C GLN A 48 -9.25 2.32 -8.10
N ASP A 49 -10.22 2.48 -7.20
CA ASP A 49 -10.02 3.26 -5.97
C ASP A 49 -9.49 2.43 -4.80
N LEU A 50 -9.35 1.11 -4.97
CA LEU A 50 -8.64 0.28 -4.01
C LEU A 50 -7.14 0.48 -4.24
N ALA A 51 -6.43 0.90 -3.18
CA ALA A 51 -4.98 0.92 -3.21
C ALA A 51 -4.48 -0.48 -3.62
N PRO A 52 -3.60 -0.58 -4.62
CA PRO A 52 -3.18 -1.88 -5.11
C PRO A 52 -2.44 -2.64 -4.01
N ILE A 53 -2.67 -3.94 -3.94
CA ILE A 53 -2.13 -4.80 -2.88
C ILE A 53 -0.60 -4.84 -3.03
N LEU A 54 0.13 -4.53 -1.96
CA LEU A 54 1.57 -4.77 -1.91
C LEU A 54 1.79 -6.27 -1.68
N GLU A 55 2.28 -6.99 -2.68
CA GLU A 55 2.54 -8.43 -2.58
C GLU A 55 3.80 -8.72 -1.78
N ASN A 56 4.86 -7.95 -2.03
CA ASN A 56 6.15 -8.15 -1.40
C ASN A 56 6.99 -6.87 -1.47
N TRP A 57 8.03 -6.81 -0.64
CA TRP A 57 8.97 -5.71 -0.67
C TRP A 57 10.34 -6.13 -0.13
N HIS A 58 11.39 -5.45 -0.56
CA HIS A 58 12.73 -5.65 -0.02
C HIS A 58 13.58 -4.39 -0.14
N ALA A 59 14.54 -4.24 0.76
CA ALA A 59 15.50 -3.15 0.74
C ALA A 59 16.93 -3.69 0.57
N ARG A 60 17.73 -3.04 -0.27
CA ARG A 60 19.15 -3.39 -0.47
C ARG A 60 20.04 -2.14 -0.37
N PRO A 61 21.24 -2.23 0.24
CA PRO A 61 22.21 -1.16 0.17
C PRO A 61 22.56 -0.82 -1.29
N SER A 62 22.69 0.45 -1.61
CA SER A 62 23.11 0.86 -2.95
C SER A 62 24.63 0.89 -3.03
N ALA A 63 25.20 0.19 -4.02
CA ALA A 63 26.64 0.18 -4.20
C ALA A 63 27.17 1.58 -4.53
N GLY A 64 28.10 2.09 -3.72
CA GLY A 64 28.75 3.39 -3.94
C GLY A 64 28.00 4.62 -3.43
N SER A 65 26.94 4.43 -2.63
CA SER A 65 26.22 5.53 -1.96
C SER A 65 25.86 5.14 -0.52
N GLU A 66 25.66 6.13 0.35
CA GLU A 66 25.22 5.90 1.74
C GLU A 66 23.72 5.55 1.84
N GLY A 67 23.00 5.54 0.73
CA GLY A 67 21.57 5.19 0.68
C GLY A 67 21.28 3.71 0.41
N PHE A 68 19.99 3.41 0.30
CA PHE A 68 19.50 2.09 -0.09
C PHE A 68 18.39 2.19 -1.13
N THR A 69 18.20 1.11 -1.88
CA THR A 69 17.09 0.95 -2.81
C THR A 69 16.01 0.11 -2.16
N LEU A 70 14.82 0.68 -2.06
CA LEU A 70 13.58 0.00 -1.70
C LEU A 70 12.89 -0.48 -2.97
N THR A 71 12.55 -1.76 -3.04
CA THR A 71 11.83 -2.38 -4.15
C THR A 71 10.47 -2.85 -3.65
N LEU A 72 9.42 -2.45 -4.35
CA LEU A 72 8.01 -2.76 -4.04
C LEU A 72 7.40 -3.61 -5.17
N GLU A 73 6.89 -4.79 -4.83
CA GLU A 73 6.16 -5.68 -5.73
C GLU A 73 4.67 -5.48 -5.50
N ILE A 74 3.98 -4.88 -6.47
CA ILE A 74 2.58 -4.49 -6.38
C ILE A 74 1.74 -5.44 -7.23
N ALA A 75 0.67 -5.99 -6.65
CA ALA A 75 -0.24 -6.91 -7.30
C ALA A 75 -0.76 -6.34 -8.62
N GLY A 76 -0.66 -7.13 -9.69
CA GLY A 76 -1.08 -6.75 -11.03
C GLY A 76 -0.10 -5.84 -11.77
N GLN A 77 1.02 -5.43 -11.18
CA GLN A 77 2.09 -4.74 -11.91
C GLN A 77 3.14 -5.72 -12.44
N ILE A 78 3.53 -5.55 -13.70
CA ILE A 78 4.55 -6.39 -14.35
C ILE A 78 5.97 -6.04 -13.86
N LYS A 79 6.18 -4.80 -13.42
CA LYS A 79 7.49 -4.32 -12.97
C LYS A 79 7.38 -3.81 -11.53
N PRO A 80 8.36 -4.15 -10.68
CA PRO A 80 8.42 -3.58 -9.34
C PRO A 80 8.74 -2.08 -9.41
N VAL A 81 8.31 -1.36 -8.38
CA VAL A 81 8.67 0.04 -8.18
C VAL A 81 9.97 0.08 -7.37
N GLU A 82 11.01 0.71 -7.92
CA GLU A 82 12.28 0.91 -7.22
C GLU A 82 12.42 2.38 -6.80
N VAL A 83 12.72 2.61 -5.53
CA VAL A 83 12.93 3.93 -4.95
C VAL A 83 14.28 3.95 -4.26
N PHE A 84 15.14 4.90 -4.63
CA PHE A 84 16.37 5.17 -3.89
C PHE A 84 16.07 6.13 -2.75
N LEU A 85 16.54 5.79 -1.55
CA LEU A 85 16.34 6.58 -0.34
C LEU A 85 17.68 6.85 0.34
N MET A 86 17.92 8.11 0.65
CA MET A 86 18.97 8.52 1.59
C MET A 86 18.56 8.13 3.02
N PRO A 87 19.52 7.97 3.96
CA PRO A 87 19.22 7.60 5.35
C PRO A 87 18.18 8.49 6.03
N THR A 88 18.18 9.80 5.74
CA THR A 88 17.21 10.75 6.30
C THR A 88 15.79 10.55 5.75
N GLU A 89 15.68 10.26 4.46
CA GLU A 89 14.40 9.99 3.79
C GLU A 89 13.81 8.66 4.27
N ALA A 90 14.67 7.67 4.49
CA ALA A 90 14.31 6.38 5.06
C ALA A 90 13.73 6.49 6.48
N MET A 91 14.39 7.27 7.36
CA MET A 91 13.87 7.52 8.71
C MET A 91 12.52 8.22 8.67
N THR A 92 12.37 9.18 7.75
CA THR A 92 11.11 9.89 7.55
C THR A 92 10.01 8.93 7.08
N LEU A 93 10.30 8.09 6.09
CA LEU A 93 9.37 7.07 5.58
C LEU A 93 8.98 6.06 6.68
N SER A 94 9.93 5.57 7.46
CA SER A 94 9.67 4.69 8.61
C SER A 94 8.71 5.34 9.60
N SER A 95 8.97 6.60 9.95
CA SER A 95 8.12 7.34 10.89
C SER A 95 6.69 7.51 10.38
N PHE A 96 6.51 7.74 9.07
CA PHE A 96 5.19 7.81 8.45
C PHE A 96 4.47 6.46 8.47
N ILE A 97 5.17 5.37 8.17
CA ILE A 97 4.60 4.01 8.21
C ILE A 97 4.20 3.64 9.64
N ASP A 98 5.07 3.91 10.61
CA ASP A 98 4.80 3.64 12.02
C ASP A 98 3.61 4.45 12.51
N ALA A 99 3.51 5.73 12.15
CA ALA A 99 2.35 6.56 12.49
C ALA A 99 1.05 6.04 11.85
N ALA A 100 1.10 5.61 10.58
CA ALA A 100 -0.05 5.04 9.89
C ALA A 100 -0.52 3.72 10.53
N ASN A 101 0.41 2.87 10.95
CA ASN A 101 0.11 1.60 11.62
C ASN A 101 -0.41 1.80 13.05
N ASN A 102 0.12 2.79 13.78
CA ASN A 102 -0.30 3.09 15.15
C ASN A 102 -1.63 3.87 15.23
N ASN A 103 -2.05 4.56 14.15
CA ASN A 103 -3.35 5.22 14.06
C ASN A 103 -4.51 4.26 13.72
N ALA A 104 -4.24 2.97 13.51
CA ALA A 104 -5.27 1.94 13.28
C ALA A 104 -5.87 1.38 14.60
N GLY A 105 -5.78 2.13 15.71
CA GLY A 105 -6.24 1.77 17.05
C GLY A 105 -7.67 2.20 17.37
#